data_AF-A0A316S8Z8-F1
#
_entry.id   AF-A0A316S8Z8-F1
#
_cell.length_a   1.000
_cell.length_b   1.000
_cell.length_c   1.000
_cell.angle_alpha   90.00
_cell.angle_beta   90.00
_cell.angle_gamma   90.00
#
_symmetry.space_group_name_H-M   'P 1'
#
loop_
_entity.id
_entity.type
_entity.pdbx_description
1 polymer ?
#
loop_
_entity_poly.entity_id
_entity_poly.type
_entity_poly.pdbx_seq_one_letter_code
_entity_poly.pdbx_strand_id
1 'polypeptide(L)'
;MSTKKDTRRGSGGNVRIGIVSFITLVSVLLLTVLSVLCVTTARATASTASRQADSATGLYEVDAAGQGMLAAIDSQLAQSRSAHESAGVAASRVQLVMPSIQSCALELSGVDDVQINADVKDANISFTIKTTDGRELDAEVAVNDDLTYTVSSWKTSTTQAQTQQNLWGGSGAATGSASN
;
A
#
# COMPACT_ATOMS: atom_id res chain seq x y z
N MET A 1 -15.21 -9.55 -90.10
CA MET A 1 -15.03 -9.75 -88.64
C MET A 1 -13.54 -9.66 -88.32
N SER A 2 -13.11 -8.58 -87.67
CA SER A 2 -11.74 -8.42 -87.16
C SER A 2 -11.83 -7.86 -85.76
N THR A 3 -11.69 -8.74 -84.76
CA THR A 3 -11.71 -8.38 -83.35
C THR A 3 -10.27 -8.11 -82.91
N LYS A 4 -9.92 -6.82 -82.92
CA LYS A 4 -8.63 -6.32 -82.45
C LYS A 4 -8.54 -6.53 -80.93
N LYS A 5 -7.63 -7.43 -80.53
CA LYS A 5 -7.29 -7.72 -79.14
C LYS A 5 -6.40 -6.62 -78.58
N ASP A 6 -6.98 -5.63 -77.91
CA ASP A 6 -6.21 -4.62 -77.19
C ASP A 6 -5.71 -5.19 -75.84
N THR A 7 -4.46 -5.65 -75.87
CA THR A 7 -3.71 -6.00 -74.66
C THR A 7 -3.05 -4.72 -74.14
N ARG A 8 -3.67 -4.01 -73.19
CA ARG A 8 -2.98 -2.92 -72.46
C ARG A 8 -1.95 -3.54 -71.52
N ARG A 9 -0.70 -3.62 -71.98
CA ARG A 9 0.47 -3.87 -71.15
C ARG A 9 0.83 -2.62 -70.34
N GLY A 10 1.00 -2.86 -69.03
CA GLY A 10 1.64 -2.08 -67.98
C GLY A 10 2.12 -0.65 -68.24
N SER A 11 1.66 0.27 -67.39
CA SER A 11 2.54 1.32 -66.87
C SER A 11 2.98 0.91 -65.47
N GLY A 12 4.04 0.10 -65.42
CA GLY A 12 4.83 -0.06 -64.19
C GLY A 12 5.56 1.24 -63.95
N GLY A 13 4.90 2.21 -63.32
CA GLY A 13 5.49 3.48 -62.94
C GLY A 13 6.62 3.23 -61.96
N ASN A 14 7.86 3.38 -62.42
CA ASN A 14 9.04 3.42 -61.58
C ASN A 14 8.93 4.66 -60.68
N VAL A 15 8.36 4.51 -59.48
CA VAL A 15 8.25 5.59 -58.50
C VAL A 15 9.66 5.92 -58.03
N ARG A 16 10.27 6.94 -58.63
CA ARG A 16 11.51 7.54 -58.11
C ARG A 16 11.15 8.31 -56.84
N ILE A 17 10.96 7.58 -55.73
CA ILE A 17 10.91 8.18 -54.40
C ILE A 17 12.26 8.85 -54.18
N GLY A 18 12.26 10.19 -54.20
CA GLY A 18 13.45 10.96 -53.88
C GLY A 18 13.87 10.68 -52.44
N ILE A 19 15.17 10.70 -52.18
CA ILE A 19 15.79 10.51 -50.86
C ILE A 19 15.08 11.32 -49.75
N VAL A 20 14.53 12.50 -50.09
CA VAL A 20 13.75 13.37 -49.20
C VAL A 20 12.49 12.67 -48.68
N SER A 21 11.71 12.01 -49.54
CA SER A 21 10.50 11.29 -49.13
C SER A 21 10.81 10.05 -48.29
N PHE A 22 11.99 9.48 -48.46
CA PHE A 22 12.45 8.36 -47.64
C PHE A 22 12.85 8.82 -46.24
N ILE A 23 13.63 9.90 -46.14
CA ILE A 23 14.03 10.48 -44.85
C ILE A 23 12.80 10.91 -44.04
N THR A 24 11.81 11.57 -44.67
CA THR A 24 10.60 11.99 -43.95
C THR A 24 9.80 10.80 -43.41
N LEU A 25 9.67 9.72 -44.18
CA LEU A 25 8.98 8.51 -43.73
C LEU A 25 9.69 7.89 -42.53
N VAL A 26 11.02 7.73 -42.61
CA VAL A 26 11.83 7.18 -41.51
C VAL A 26 11.75 8.07 -40.28
N SER A 27 11.84 9.39 -40.43
CA SER A 27 11.71 10.33 -39.31
C SER A 27 10.33 10.24 -38.64
N VAL A 28 9.24 10.18 -39.40
CA VAL A 28 7.89 10.03 -38.83
C VAL A 28 7.75 8.69 -38.10
N LEU A 29 8.29 7.60 -38.66
CA LEU A 29 8.30 6.29 -37.99
C LEU A 29 9.07 6.35 -36.67
N LEU A 30 10.27 6.96 -36.66
CA LEU A 30 11.09 7.10 -35.46
C LEU A 30 10.39 7.95 -34.39
N LEU A 31 9.81 9.09 -34.78
CA LEU A 31 9.05 9.94 -33.85
C LEU A 31 7.85 9.20 -33.26
N THR A 32 7.18 8.38 -34.07
CA THR A 32 6.06 7.55 -33.60
C THR A 32 6.53 6.53 -32.57
N VAL A 33 7.62 5.82 -32.85
CA VAL A 33 8.18 4.80 -31.93
C VAL A 33 8.66 5.43 -30.63
N LEU A 34 9.38 6.56 -30.70
CA LEU A 34 9.81 7.32 -29.53
C LEU A 34 8.61 7.77 -28.69
N SER A 35 7.56 8.29 -29.33
CA SER A 35 6.33 8.69 -28.64
C SER A 35 5.68 7.51 -27.91
N VAL A 36 5.56 6.36 -28.56
CA VAL A 36 4.96 5.16 -27.94
C VAL A 36 5.80 4.71 -26.74
N LEU A 37 7.14 4.69 -26.88
CA LEU A 37 8.04 4.33 -25.78
C LEU A 37 7.94 5.31 -24.61
N CYS A 38 7.89 6.63 -24.88
CA CYS A 38 7.69 7.62 -23.83
C CYS A 38 6.36 7.44 -23.11
N VAL A 39 5.27 7.15 -23.83
CA VAL A 39 3.95 6.90 -23.22
C VAL A 39 3.94 5.64 -22.35
N THR A 40 4.58 4.56 -22.78
CA THR A 40 4.65 3.33 -21.96
C THR A 40 5.48 3.55 -20.72
N THR A 41 6.63 4.22 -20.81
CA THR A 41 7.43 4.61 -19.64
C THR A 41 6.62 5.51 -18.70
N ALA A 42 5.96 6.54 -19.21
CA ALA A 42 5.15 7.45 -18.39
C ALA A 42 4.03 6.73 -17.65
N ARG A 43 3.35 5.77 -18.30
CA ARG A 43 2.33 4.93 -17.66
C ARG A 43 2.90 4.04 -16.56
N ALA A 44 4.06 3.44 -16.79
CA ALA A 44 4.74 2.64 -15.78
C ALA A 44 5.13 3.50 -14.57
N THR A 45 5.74 4.66 -14.81
CA THR A 45 6.10 5.62 -13.75
C THR A 45 4.87 6.09 -12.97
N ALA A 46 3.77 6.41 -13.66
CA ALA A 46 2.51 6.80 -13.01
C ALA A 46 1.94 5.68 -12.14
N SER A 47 1.99 4.43 -12.61
CA SER A 47 1.54 3.27 -11.81
C SER A 47 2.39 3.09 -10.56
N THR A 48 3.72 3.22 -10.66
CA THR A 48 4.62 3.17 -9.50
C THR A 48 4.36 4.34 -8.54
N ALA A 49 4.17 5.55 -9.05
CA ALA A 49 3.88 6.73 -8.24
C ALA A 49 2.55 6.60 -7.49
N SER A 50 1.50 6.08 -8.13
CA SER A 50 0.22 5.78 -7.48
C SER A 50 0.40 4.81 -6.32
N ARG A 51 1.12 3.69 -6.54
CA ARG A 51 1.37 2.71 -5.48
C ARG A 51 2.18 3.30 -4.32
N GLN A 52 3.12 4.20 -4.60
CA GLN A 52 3.86 4.91 -3.56
C GLN A 52 2.96 5.85 -2.76
N ALA A 53 2.05 6.56 -3.43
CA ALA A 53 1.07 7.41 -2.78
C ALA A 53 0.11 6.58 -1.89
N ASP A 54 -0.45 5.49 -2.42
CA ASP A 54 -1.32 4.58 -1.68
C ASP A 54 -0.58 3.97 -0.48
N SER A 55 0.69 3.59 -0.66
CA SER A 55 1.55 3.10 0.41
C SER A 55 1.84 4.16 1.46
N ALA A 56 1.98 5.44 1.10
CA ALA A 56 2.19 6.50 2.08
C ALA A 56 0.89 6.80 2.85
N THR A 57 -0.23 6.95 2.13
CA THR A 57 -1.55 7.26 2.71
C THR A 57 -1.95 6.23 3.76
N GLY A 58 -1.93 4.94 3.42
CA GLY A 58 -2.33 3.93 4.39
C GLY A 58 -1.36 3.79 5.58
N LEU A 59 -0.16 4.36 5.53
CA LEU A 59 0.76 4.38 6.68
C LEU A 59 0.29 5.45 7.67
N TYR A 60 -0.08 6.61 7.14
CA TYR A 60 -0.66 7.69 7.94
C TYR A 60 -2.02 7.34 8.51
N GLU A 61 -2.85 6.56 7.82
CA GLU A 61 -4.14 6.09 8.35
C GLU A 61 -3.98 5.22 9.60
N VAL A 62 -3.02 4.28 9.58
CA VAL A 62 -2.73 3.43 10.74
C VAL A 62 -2.11 4.24 11.89
N ASP A 63 -1.21 5.17 11.57
CA ASP A 63 -0.62 6.07 12.57
C ASP A 63 -1.70 6.94 13.24
N ALA A 64 -2.61 7.51 12.44
CA ALA A 64 -3.73 8.31 12.94
C ALA A 64 -4.68 7.49 13.84
N ALA A 65 -4.97 6.24 13.48
CA ALA A 65 -5.75 5.34 14.33
C ALA A 65 -5.05 5.09 15.68
N GLY A 66 -3.73 4.90 15.67
CA GLY A 66 -2.92 4.78 16.88
C GLY A 66 -2.96 6.04 17.74
N GLN A 67 -2.85 7.22 17.13
CA GLN A 67 -2.94 8.49 17.84
C GLN A 67 -4.34 8.72 18.43
N GLY A 68 -5.39 8.32 17.74
CA GLY A 68 -6.77 8.32 18.26
C GLY A 68 -6.91 7.42 19.50
N MET A 69 -6.29 6.25 19.47
CA MET A 69 -6.26 5.35 20.62
C MET A 69 -5.49 5.94 21.82
N LEU A 70 -4.34 6.58 21.58
CA LEU A 70 -3.60 7.30 22.62
C LEU A 70 -4.42 8.44 23.23
N ALA A 71 -5.14 9.21 22.41
CA ALA A 71 -6.01 10.28 22.89
C ALA A 71 -7.14 9.75 23.78
N ALA A 72 -7.74 8.61 23.41
CA ALA A 72 -8.74 7.95 24.22
C ALA A 72 -8.17 7.46 25.57
N ILE A 73 -6.97 6.87 25.58
CA ILE A 73 -6.28 6.48 26.82
C ILE A 73 -5.98 7.71 27.70
N ASP A 74 -5.43 8.78 27.11
CA ASP A 74 -5.14 10.02 27.85
C ASP A 74 -6.40 10.63 28.48
N SER A 75 -7.54 10.58 27.78
CA SER A 75 -8.82 11.04 28.33
C SER A 75 -9.24 10.28 29.60
N GLN A 76 -8.91 8.99 29.70
CA GLN A 76 -9.17 8.18 30.89
C GLN A 76 -8.19 8.49 32.00
N LEU A 77 -6.90 8.66 31.67
CA LEU A 77 -5.87 9.04 32.63
C LEU A 77 -6.14 10.44 33.22
N ALA A 78 -6.66 11.37 32.41
CA ALA A 78 -7.08 12.71 32.87
C ALA A 78 -8.27 12.64 33.85
N GLN A 79 -9.22 11.72 33.62
CA GLN A 79 -10.31 11.47 34.56
C GLN A 79 -9.79 10.89 35.88
N SER A 80 -8.87 9.92 35.82
CA SER A 80 -8.21 9.37 37.00
C SER A 80 -7.38 10.42 37.75
N ARG A 81 -6.74 11.38 37.06
CA ARG A 81 -6.08 12.53 37.70
C ARG A 81 -7.05 13.40 38.47
N SER A 82 -8.18 13.71 37.87
CA SER A 82 -9.23 14.53 38.48
C SER A 82 -9.85 13.83 39.70
N ALA A 83 -9.88 12.48 39.69
CA ALA A 83 -10.32 11.65 40.80
C ALA A 83 -9.21 11.34 41.83
N HIS A 84 -7.97 11.81 41.62
CA HIS A 84 -6.80 11.53 42.46
C HIS A 84 -6.55 10.02 42.69
N GLU A 85 -6.74 9.21 41.65
CA GLU A 85 -6.50 7.77 41.69
C GLU A 85 -5.01 7.44 41.62
N SER A 86 -4.62 6.22 42.02
CA SER A 86 -3.26 5.72 41.80
C SER A 86 -3.10 5.17 40.38
N ALA A 87 -1.86 5.08 39.88
CA ALA A 87 -1.56 4.56 38.54
C ALA A 87 -2.13 3.14 38.29
N GLY A 88 -2.11 2.26 39.30
CA GLY A 88 -2.70 0.93 39.18
C GLY A 88 -4.23 0.94 39.04
N VAL A 89 -4.92 1.88 39.70
CA VAL A 89 -6.37 2.05 39.56
C VAL A 89 -6.71 2.64 38.19
N ALA A 90 -5.92 3.61 37.72
CA ALA A 90 -6.06 4.19 36.39
C ALA A 90 -5.84 3.15 35.29
N ALA A 91 -4.82 2.30 35.39
CA ALA A 91 -4.57 1.21 34.45
C ALA A 91 -5.73 0.18 34.45
N SER A 92 -6.25 -0.17 35.62
CA SER A 92 -7.41 -1.05 35.76
C SER A 92 -8.67 -0.45 35.13
N ARG A 93 -8.87 0.86 35.26
CA ARG A 93 -9.97 1.59 34.62
C ARG A 93 -9.83 1.57 33.10
N VAL A 94 -8.64 1.87 32.58
CA VAL A 94 -8.34 1.80 31.14
C VAL A 94 -8.60 0.38 30.61
N GLN A 95 -8.20 -0.65 31.35
CA GLN A 95 -8.48 -2.05 31.00
C GLN A 95 -9.99 -2.34 30.95
N LEU A 96 -10.76 -1.83 31.92
CA LEU A 96 -12.21 -2.01 31.96
C LEU A 96 -12.92 -1.34 30.77
N VAL A 97 -12.49 -0.13 30.39
CA VAL A 97 -13.09 0.62 29.27
C VAL A 97 -12.40 0.35 27.93
N MET A 98 -11.42 -0.55 27.88
CA MET A 98 -10.64 -0.87 26.68
C MET A 98 -11.52 -1.25 25.48
N PRO A 99 -12.59 -2.06 25.61
CA PRO A 99 -13.47 -2.37 24.48
C PRO A 99 -14.17 -1.11 23.91
N SER A 100 -14.51 -0.15 24.78
CA SER A 100 -15.09 1.13 24.39
C SER A 100 -14.06 2.03 23.72
N ILE A 101 -12.82 2.04 24.22
CA ILE A 101 -11.68 2.74 23.59
C ILE A 101 -11.43 2.20 22.18
N GLN A 102 -11.41 0.87 22.02
CA GLN A 102 -11.26 0.22 20.72
C GLN A 102 -12.38 0.63 19.76
N SER A 103 -13.63 0.60 20.22
CA SER A 103 -14.78 1.00 19.40
C SER A 103 -14.69 2.47 18.97
N CYS A 104 -14.31 3.37 19.89
CA CYS A 104 -14.15 4.79 19.60
C CYS A 104 -12.97 5.06 18.64
N ALA A 105 -11.86 4.34 18.79
CA ALA A 105 -10.71 4.44 17.90
C ALA A 105 -11.04 3.95 16.47
N LEU A 106 -11.91 2.92 16.33
CA LEU A 106 -12.41 2.47 15.03
C LEU A 106 -13.31 3.51 14.36
N GLU A 107 -14.19 4.17 15.11
CA GLU A 107 -15.03 5.25 14.57
C GLU A 107 -14.19 6.46 14.13
N LEU A 108 -13.13 6.79 14.87
CA LEU A 108 -12.25 7.92 14.60
C LEU A 108 -11.24 7.67 13.48
N SER A 109 -10.81 6.42 13.27
CA SER A 109 -9.87 6.10 12.19
C SER A 109 -10.47 6.35 10.81
N GLY A 110 -11.80 6.21 10.68
CA GLY A 110 -12.49 6.31 9.39
C GLY A 110 -12.10 5.19 8.41
N VAL A 111 -11.45 4.14 8.91
CA VAL A 111 -10.98 3.00 8.12
C VAL A 111 -11.91 1.81 8.44
N ASP A 112 -12.67 1.37 7.45
CA ASP A 112 -13.72 0.35 7.60
C ASP A 112 -13.20 -1.05 7.97
N ASP A 113 -11.90 -1.30 7.83
CA ASP A 113 -11.31 -2.65 7.85
C ASP A 113 -10.06 -2.73 8.76
N VAL A 114 -10.24 -2.26 9.99
CA VAL A 114 -9.21 -2.23 11.04
C VAL A 114 -9.58 -3.18 12.17
N GLN A 115 -8.60 -3.96 12.60
CA GLN A 115 -8.64 -4.75 13.82
C GLN A 115 -7.74 -4.11 14.86
N ILE A 116 -8.31 -3.72 15.99
CA ILE A 116 -7.56 -3.19 17.13
C ILE A 116 -7.57 -4.25 18.21
N ASN A 117 -6.38 -4.70 18.62
CA ASN A 117 -6.20 -5.51 19.80
C ASN A 117 -5.42 -4.71 20.83
N ALA A 118 -5.80 -4.84 22.10
CA ALA A 118 -5.19 -4.09 23.17
C ALA A 118 -5.17 -4.93 24.43
N ASP A 119 -4.07 -4.83 25.17
CA ASP A 119 -3.89 -5.52 26.43
C ASP A 119 -3.28 -4.57 27.45
N VAL A 120 -3.62 -4.80 28.72
CA VAL A 120 -3.07 -4.03 29.84
C VAL A 120 -2.47 -5.00 30.83
N LYS A 121 -1.18 -4.84 31.11
CA LYS A 121 -0.45 -5.60 32.12
C LYS A 121 0.18 -4.62 33.10
N ASP A 122 -0.30 -4.68 34.33
CA ASP A 122 0.11 -3.80 35.42
C ASP A 122 -0.10 -2.31 35.08
N ALA A 123 0.94 -1.63 34.60
CA ALA A 123 0.93 -0.24 34.17
C ALA A 123 1.35 -0.06 32.69
N ASN A 124 1.61 -1.16 31.97
CA ASN A 124 1.91 -1.12 30.54
C ASN A 124 0.66 -1.48 29.73
N ILE A 125 0.35 -0.64 28.76
CA ILE A 125 -0.71 -0.81 27.77
C ILE A 125 -0.02 -1.14 26.45
N SER A 126 -0.25 -2.33 25.91
CA SER A 126 0.17 -2.70 24.57
C SER A 126 -1.04 -2.71 23.65
N PHE A 127 -0.88 -2.18 22.45
CA PHE A 127 -1.92 -2.28 21.44
C PHE A 127 -1.35 -2.50 20.05
N THR A 128 -2.10 -3.28 19.28
CA THR A 128 -1.79 -3.67 17.92
C THR A 128 -2.96 -3.29 17.03
N ILE A 129 -2.70 -2.48 16.02
CA ILE A 129 -3.69 -2.09 15.01
C ILE A 129 -3.31 -2.76 13.71
N LYS A 130 -4.21 -3.56 13.15
CA LYS A 130 -3.99 -4.31 11.91
C LYS A 130 -5.02 -3.90 10.87
N THR A 131 -4.59 -3.60 9.65
CA THR A 131 -5.49 -3.37 8.52
C THR A 131 -5.51 -4.57 7.60
N THR A 132 -6.57 -4.72 6.80
CA THR A 132 -6.67 -5.82 5.83
C THR A 132 -5.66 -5.75 4.70
N ASP A 133 -5.08 -4.58 4.46
CA ASP A 133 -3.93 -4.39 3.57
C ASP A 133 -2.61 -4.99 4.13
N GLY A 134 -2.65 -5.62 5.31
CA GLY A 134 -1.51 -6.26 5.96
C GLY A 134 -0.59 -5.29 6.67
N ARG A 135 -1.02 -4.03 6.86
CA ARG A 135 -0.29 -3.04 7.66
C ARG A 135 -0.61 -3.24 9.12
N GLU A 136 0.39 -2.98 9.95
CA GLU A 136 0.31 -3.22 11.38
C GLU A 136 1.02 -2.09 12.12
N LEU A 137 0.45 -1.63 13.22
CA LEU A 137 1.11 -0.76 14.18
C LEU A 137 1.11 -1.47 15.52
N ASP A 138 2.31 -1.72 16.04
CA ASP A 138 2.53 -2.19 17.39
C ASP A 138 3.05 -1.05 18.25
N ALA A 139 2.28 -0.71 19.27
CA ALA A 139 2.61 0.33 20.22
C ALA A 139 2.61 -0.20 21.66
N GLU A 140 3.54 0.31 22.45
CA GLU A 140 3.62 0.04 23.87
C GLU A 140 3.72 1.35 24.63
N VAL A 141 2.87 1.49 25.65
CA VAL A 141 2.67 2.71 26.42
C VAL A 141 2.75 2.36 27.90
N ALA A 142 3.59 3.07 28.65
CA ALA A 142 3.68 2.92 30.10
C ALA A 142 2.95 4.07 30.79
N VAL A 143 2.11 3.76 31.76
CA VAL A 143 1.44 4.73 32.64
C VAL A 143 2.34 5.02 33.82
N ASN A 144 2.64 6.30 34.02
CA ASN A 144 3.50 6.78 35.10
C ASN A 144 2.71 7.01 36.39
N ASP A 145 3.41 7.14 37.52
CA ASP A 145 2.82 7.42 38.84
C ASP A 145 2.12 8.79 38.91
N ASP A 146 2.54 9.75 38.07
CA ASP A 146 1.89 11.05 37.92
C ASP A 146 0.64 11.01 37.00
N LEU A 147 0.22 9.80 36.59
CA LEU A 147 -0.90 9.54 35.69
C LEU A 147 -0.74 10.21 34.32
N THR A 148 0.51 10.43 33.91
CA THR A 148 0.89 10.67 32.51
C THR A 148 1.25 9.36 31.84
N TYR A 149 1.50 9.39 30.53
CA TYR A 149 1.94 8.22 29.77
C TYR A 149 3.25 8.50 29.05
N THR A 150 4.04 7.44 28.85
CA THR A 150 5.23 7.45 27.99
C THR A 150 5.08 6.38 26.92
N VAL A 151 5.41 6.71 25.68
CA VAL A 151 5.39 5.76 24.57
C VAL A 151 6.75 5.09 24.51
N SER A 152 6.81 3.81 24.87
CA SER A 152 8.03 3.00 24.92
C SER A 152 8.41 2.43 23.55
N SER A 153 7.40 2.07 22.75
CA SER A 153 7.60 1.55 21.41
C SER A 153 6.49 2.05 20.50
N TRP A 154 6.86 2.46 19.29
CA TRP A 154 5.95 2.78 18.19
C TRP A 154 6.53 2.20 16.91
N LYS A 155 5.97 1.08 16.45
CA LYS A 155 6.51 0.33 15.31
C LYS A 155 5.42 0.07 14.30
N THR A 156 5.55 0.70 13.13
CA THR A 156 4.69 0.42 11.99
C THR A 156 5.38 -0.60 11.08
N SER A 157 4.68 -1.67 10.77
CA SER A 157 5.10 -2.75 9.89
C SER A 157 4.13 -2.91 8.74
N THR A 158 4.59 -3.48 7.63
CA THR A 158 3.73 -3.86 6.51
C THR A 158 4.11 -5.27 6.08
N THR A 159 3.17 -6.20 6.28
CA THR A 159 3.31 -7.55 5.76
C THR A 159 3.02 -7.51 4.27
N GLN A 160 4.08 -7.34 3.47
CA GLN A 160 3.94 -7.58 2.04
C GLN A 160 3.76 -9.08 1.84
N ALA A 161 2.58 -9.49 1.36
CA ALA A 161 2.41 -10.82 0.82
C ALA A 161 3.37 -10.96 -0.37
N GLN A 162 4.56 -11.54 -0.11
CA GLN A 162 5.42 -12.03 -1.18
C GLN A 162 4.67 -13.17 -1.84
N THR A 163 3.82 -12.85 -2.82
CA THR A 163 3.47 -13.84 -3.83
C THR A 163 4.82 -14.24 -4.39
N GLN A 164 5.27 -15.46 -4.11
CA GLN A 164 6.46 -16.03 -4.74
C GLN A 164 6.15 -16.14 -6.23
N GLN A 165 6.26 -15.03 -6.94
CA GLN A 165 6.53 -15.05 -8.35
C GLN A 165 7.91 -15.69 -8.42
N ASN A 166 7.95 -16.92 -8.91
CA ASN A 166 9.19 -17.55 -9.34
C ASN A 166 9.88 -16.58 -10.30
N LEU A 167 10.79 -15.75 -9.77
CA LEU A 167 11.57 -14.76 -10.53
C LEU A 167 12.50 -15.45 -11.53
N TRP A 168 12.66 -16.76 -11.38
CA TRP A 168 13.37 -17.63 -12.29
C TRP A 168 12.42 -18.78 -12.66
N GLY A 169 11.80 -18.67 -13.83
CA GLY A 169 10.99 -19.74 -14.40
C GLY A 169 11.84 -20.98 -14.65
N GLY A 170 11.88 -21.88 -13.68
CA GLY A 170 12.27 -23.27 -13.84
C GLY A 170 11.21 -24.10 -13.15
N SER A 171 10.32 -24.73 -13.93
CA SER A 171 9.39 -25.73 -13.42
C SER A 171 10.19 -26.92 -12.90
N GLY A 172 10.56 -26.88 -11.62
CA GLY A 172 11.05 -28.03 -10.89
C GLY A 172 9.83 -28.75 -10.34
N ALA A 173 9.29 -29.70 -11.12
CA ALA A 173 8.32 -30.65 -10.62
C ALA A 173 8.93 -31.36 -9.38
N ALA A 174 8.44 -31.02 -8.19
CA ALA A 174 8.73 -31.78 -6.98
C ALA A 174 7.96 -33.10 -7.03
N THR A 175 8.42 -34.04 -7.85
CA THR A 175 8.13 -35.46 -7.67
C THR A 175 9.15 -36.03 -6.69
N GLY A 176 8.82 -36.03 -5.41
CA GLY A 176 9.47 -36.85 -4.39
C GLY A 176 8.36 -37.49 -3.57
N SER A 177 7.88 -38.68 -3.97
CA SER A 177 8.35 -39.97 -3.47
C SER A 177 8.38 -40.00 -1.93
N ALA A 178 7.25 -40.35 -1.34
CA ALA A 178 7.19 -40.86 0.02
C ALA A 178 7.44 -42.37 -0.02
N SER A 179 8.66 -42.77 0.31
CA SER A 179 9.01 -44.14 0.69
C SER A 179 10.16 -44.09 1.70
N ASN A 180 9.81 -44.09 2.99
CA ASN A 180 10.15 -45.14 3.96
C ASN A 180 9.67 -44.69 5.35
#